data_AF-A0A0S7X6U8-F1
#
_entry.id   AF-A0A0S7X6U8-F1
#
_cell.length_a   1.000
_cell.length_b   1.000
_cell.length_c   1.000
_cell.angle_alpha   90.00
_cell.angle_beta   90.00
_cell.angle_gamma   90.00
#
_symmetry.space_group_name_H-M   'P 1'
#
loop_
_entity.id
_entity.type
_entity.pdbx_description
1 polymer ?
#
loop_
_entity_poly.entity_id
_entity_poly.type
_entity_poly.pdbx_seq_one_letter_code
_entity_poly.pdbx_strand_id
1 'polypeptide(L)'
;MEGYKVQYKNSTFSGKRIELDGKYFNHCRFKDCIIVLEKGDTNIAGSSFENCKLLLKGNAYVIGKIIKLFTGKSPLKVLDLDEPLFEKKNPKRISRKEVSVKKHE
;
A
#
# COMPACT_ATOMS: atom_id res chain seq x y z
N MET A 1 -33.41 -4.78 -8.41
CA MET A 1 -32.95 -3.77 -9.40
C MET A 1 -31.53 -4.11 -9.75
N GLU A 2 -31.27 -4.61 -10.97
CA GLU A 2 -29.91 -4.85 -11.43
C GLU A 2 -29.22 -3.50 -11.63
N GLY A 3 -28.32 -3.15 -10.70
CA GLY A 3 -27.58 -1.90 -10.76
C GLY A 3 -26.62 -1.90 -11.93
N TYR A 4 -26.61 -0.80 -12.69
CA TYR A 4 -25.65 -0.59 -13.78
C TYR A 4 -24.22 -0.68 -13.23
N LYS A 5 -23.43 -1.64 -13.74
CA LYS A 5 -21.99 -1.76 -13.42
C LYS A 5 -21.18 -1.05 -14.49
N VAL A 6 -20.28 -0.15 -14.06
CA VAL A 6 -19.38 0.57 -14.97
C VAL A 6 -18.34 -0.40 -15.54
N GLN A 7 -18.17 -0.40 -16.86
CA GLN A 7 -17.22 -1.29 -17.56
C GLN A 7 -16.26 -0.49 -18.44
N TYR A 8 -15.00 -0.93 -18.47
CA TYR A 8 -13.96 -0.43 -19.35
C TYR A 8 -13.35 -1.59 -20.13
N LYS A 9 -13.15 -1.39 -21.44
CA LYS A 9 -12.59 -2.40 -22.36
C LYS A 9 -11.46 -1.80 -23.18
N ASN A 10 -10.37 -2.56 -23.38
CA ASN A 10 -9.25 -2.21 -24.27
C ASN A 10 -8.67 -0.79 -24.04
N SER A 11 -8.72 -0.30 -22.80
CA SER A 11 -8.40 1.09 -22.47
C SER A 11 -7.05 1.19 -21.76
N THR A 12 -6.34 2.30 -21.98
CA THR A 12 -5.10 2.61 -21.26
C THR A 12 -5.34 3.75 -20.27
N PHE A 13 -4.96 3.54 -19.01
CA PHE A 13 -5.05 4.52 -17.94
C PHE A 13 -3.62 4.84 -17.50
N SER A 14 -3.15 6.07 -17.74
CA SER A 14 -1.78 6.49 -17.40
C SER A 14 -1.75 7.69 -16.48
N GLY A 15 -0.78 7.74 -15.55
CA GLY A 15 -0.44 8.94 -14.79
C GLY A 15 -1.52 9.42 -13.81
N LYS A 16 -2.45 8.55 -13.41
CA LYS A 16 -3.61 8.96 -12.59
C LYS A 16 -3.95 7.99 -11.49
N ARG A 17 -4.84 8.43 -10.60
CA ARG A 17 -5.45 7.63 -9.55
C ARG A 17 -6.66 6.89 -10.12
N ILE A 18 -6.73 5.57 -9.94
CA ILE A 18 -7.83 4.71 -10.42
C ILE A 18 -8.42 3.96 -9.23
N GLU A 19 -9.71 4.16 -9.00
CA GLU A 19 -10.51 3.36 -8.05
C GLU A 19 -11.07 2.15 -8.77
N LEU A 20 -10.88 0.95 -8.20
CA LEU A 20 -11.30 -0.31 -8.80
C LEU A 20 -12.67 -0.80 -8.36
N ASP A 21 -13.09 -0.48 -7.14
CA ASP A 21 -14.31 -1.03 -6.55
C ASP A 21 -15.56 -0.69 -7.40
N GLY A 22 -16.42 -1.70 -7.61
CA GLY A 22 -17.66 -1.61 -8.37
C GLY A 22 -17.47 -1.52 -9.89
N LYS A 23 -16.25 -1.64 -10.41
CA LYS A 23 -15.94 -1.51 -11.85
C LYS A 23 -15.43 -2.80 -12.44
N TYR A 24 -15.67 -2.97 -13.75
CA TYR A 24 -15.14 -4.07 -14.54
C TYR A 24 -14.09 -3.56 -15.54
N PHE A 25 -12.92 -4.17 -15.53
CA PHE A 25 -11.83 -3.84 -16.47
C PHE A 25 -11.46 -5.09 -17.27
N ASN A 26 -11.59 -5.01 -18.59
CA ASN A 26 -11.27 -6.11 -19.49
C ASN A 26 -10.23 -5.65 -20.53
N HIS A 27 -9.11 -6.36 -20.58
CA HIS A 27 -7.98 -6.05 -21.47
C HIS A 27 -7.48 -4.59 -21.36
N CYS A 28 -7.46 -4.04 -20.15
CA CYS A 28 -7.00 -2.68 -19.90
C CYS A 28 -5.51 -2.64 -19.51
N ARG A 29 -4.83 -1.52 -19.78
CA ARG A 29 -3.45 -1.28 -19.35
C ARG A 29 -3.41 -0.12 -18.37
N PHE A 30 -2.82 -0.34 -17.21
CA PHE A 30 -2.61 0.70 -16.19
C PHE A 30 -1.12 1.01 -16.12
N LYS A 31 -0.75 2.28 -16.30
CA LYS A 31 0.64 2.73 -16.35
C LYS A 31 0.88 3.90 -15.40
N ASP A 32 1.99 3.89 -14.67
CA ASP A 32 2.46 5.02 -13.87
C ASP A 32 1.37 5.60 -12.95
N CYS A 33 0.68 4.70 -12.23
CA CYS A 33 -0.61 5.01 -11.63
C CYS A 33 -0.70 4.70 -10.13
N ILE A 34 -1.73 5.22 -9.48
CA ILE A 34 -2.12 4.79 -8.13
C ILE A 34 -3.43 4.05 -8.23
N ILE A 35 -3.41 2.75 -7.93
CA ILE A 35 -4.58 1.91 -7.84
C ILE A 35 -5.14 1.99 -6.42
N VAL A 36 -6.43 2.22 -6.28
CA VAL A 36 -7.12 2.29 -4.98
C VAL A 36 -8.12 1.14 -4.90
N LEU A 37 -8.03 0.37 -3.81
CA LEU A 37 -8.93 -0.73 -3.50
C LEU A 37 -9.40 -0.61 -2.05
N GLU A 38 -10.71 -0.63 -1.83
CA GLU A 38 -11.31 -0.43 -0.51
C GLU A 38 -12.13 -1.65 -0.04
N LYS A 39 -12.96 -2.22 -0.90
CA LYS A 39 -13.86 -3.33 -0.56
C LYS A 39 -13.36 -4.65 -1.14
N GLY A 40 -12.73 -4.61 -2.31
CA GLY A 40 -12.34 -5.82 -3.05
C GLY A 40 -13.37 -6.29 -4.07
N ASP A 41 -14.50 -5.59 -4.21
CA ASP A 41 -15.50 -5.88 -5.25
C ASP A 41 -15.01 -5.29 -6.58
N THR A 42 -14.11 -6.01 -7.24
CA THR A 42 -13.54 -5.63 -8.53
C THR A 42 -13.53 -6.85 -9.44
N ASN A 43 -13.71 -6.62 -10.74
CA ASN A 43 -13.52 -7.68 -11.72
C ASN A 43 -12.53 -7.18 -12.79
N ILE A 44 -11.39 -7.85 -12.87
CA ILE A 44 -10.26 -7.46 -13.71
C ILE A 44 -9.82 -8.70 -14.48
N ALA A 45 -9.98 -8.66 -15.80
CA ALA A 45 -9.64 -9.77 -16.68
C ALA A 45 -8.70 -9.29 -17.79
N GLY A 46 -7.66 -10.09 -18.09
CA GLY A 46 -6.71 -9.83 -19.18
C GLY A 46 -6.00 -8.47 -19.11
N SER A 47 -5.97 -7.82 -17.94
CA SER A 47 -5.43 -6.48 -17.76
C SER A 47 -4.04 -6.51 -17.15
N SER A 48 -3.22 -5.48 -17.40
CA SER A 48 -1.86 -5.39 -16.90
C SER A 48 -1.61 -4.09 -16.14
N PHE A 49 -0.71 -4.16 -15.15
CA PHE A 49 -0.29 -3.03 -14.33
C PHE A 49 1.22 -2.84 -14.47
N GLU A 50 1.63 -1.65 -14.90
CA GLU A 50 3.02 -1.29 -15.12
C GLU A 50 3.35 -0.04 -14.31
N ASN A 51 4.35 -0.14 -13.43
CA ASN A 51 4.77 0.95 -12.54
C ASN A 51 3.62 1.61 -11.75
N CYS A 52 2.64 0.82 -11.30
CA CYS A 52 1.56 1.31 -10.45
C CYS A 52 1.82 1.01 -8.98
N LYS A 53 1.43 1.94 -8.10
CA LYS A 53 1.37 1.74 -6.64
C LYS A 53 -0.03 1.32 -6.24
N LEU A 54 -0.15 0.36 -5.34
CA LEU A 54 -1.44 -0.04 -4.78
C LEU A 54 -1.65 0.64 -3.42
N LEU A 55 -2.81 1.27 -3.26
CA LEU A 55 -3.28 1.86 -2.02
C LEU A 55 -4.50 1.07 -1.53
N LEU A 56 -4.32 0.34 -0.43
CA LEU A 56 -5.40 -0.38 0.23
C LEU A 56 -6.10 0.54 1.23
N LYS A 57 -7.42 0.49 1.28
CA LYS A 57 -8.27 1.18 2.25
C LYS A 57 -9.29 0.21 2.84
N GLY A 58 -9.99 0.64 3.89
CA GLY A 58 -11.15 -0.09 4.43
C GLY A 58 -10.90 -1.58 4.64
N ASN A 59 -11.81 -2.41 4.14
CA ASN A 59 -11.73 -3.87 4.28
C ASN A 59 -10.50 -4.45 3.57
N ALA A 60 -10.15 -3.92 2.39
CA ALA A 60 -8.98 -4.39 1.65
C ALA A 60 -7.68 -4.19 2.45
N TYR A 61 -7.57 -3.10 3.21
CA TYR A 61 -6.44 -2.85 4.11
C TYR A 61 -6.37 -3.88 5.25
N VAL A 62 -7.51 -4.18 5.88
CA VAL A 62 -7.59 -5.20 6.95
C VAL A 62 -7.15 -6.57 6.43
N ILE A 63 -7.63 -6.97 5.26
CA ILE A 63 -7.22 -8.22 4.62
C ILE A 63 -5.72 -8.21 4.31
N GLY A 64 -5.17 -7.10 3.82
CA GLY A 64 -3.74 -6.94 3.60
C GLY A 64 -2.90 -7.18 4.87
N LYS A 65 -3.36 -6.67 6.02
CA LYS A 65 -2.73 -6.94 7.33
C LYS A 65 -2.77 -8.42 7.69
N ILE A 66 -3.91 -9.09 7.50
CA ILE A 66 -4.05 -10.52 7.78
C ILE A 66 -3.08 -11.32 6.90
N ILE A 67 -3.04 -11.05 5.59
CA ILE A 67 -2.11 -11.74 4.68
C ILE A 67 -0.66 -11.54 5.12
N LYS A 68 -0.28 -10.33 5.53
CA LYS A 68 1.07 -10.03 6.06
C LYS A 68 1.44 -10.89 7.26
N LEU A 69 0.48 -11.22 8.14
CA LEU A 69 0.72 -12.14 9.28
C LEU A 69 1.06 -13.55 8.80
N PHE A 70 0.39 -14.04 7.76
CA PHE A 70 0.62 -15.39 7.22
C PHE A 70 1.88 -15.50 6.37
N THR A 71 2.20 -14.46 5.60
CA THR A 71 3.34 -14.49 4.66
C THR A 71 4.62 -13.91 5.24
N GLY A 72 4.55 -13.22 6.39
CA GLY A 72 5.68 -12.48 6.99
C GLY A 72 6.19 -11.30 6.16
N LYS A 73 5.57 -11.03 5.01
CA LYS A 73 5.92 -9.96 4.08
C LYS A 73 4.64 -9.22 3.74
N SER A 74 4.72 -7.89 3.61
CA SER A 74 3.61 -7.17 2.99
C SER A 74 3.39 -7.77 1.59
N PRO A 75 2.20 -8.31 1.28
CA PRO A 75 1.99 -9.00 0.00
C PRO A 75 2.23 -8.07 -1.20
N LEU A 76 2.14 -6.75 -0.99
CA LEU A 76 2.38 -5.72 -2.00
C LEU A 76 3.12 -4.53 -1.36
N LYS A 77 3.76 -3.69 -2.18
CA LYS A 77 4.23 -2.33 -1.78
C LYS A 77 3.00 -1.44 -1.58
N VAL A 78 2.29 -1.68 -0.49
CA VAL A 78 1.10 -0.91 -0.10
C VAL A 78 1.57 0.40 0.50
N LEU A 79 0.97 1.51 0.07
CA LEU A 79 1.08 2.76 0.80
C LEU A 79 0.21 2.64 2.06
N ASP A 80 0.80 2.20 3.17
CA ASP A 80 0.11 2.13 4.44
C ASP A 80 -0.07 3.56 4.98
N LEU A 81 -1.30 4.04 5.01
CA LEU A 81 -1.63 5.40 5.51
C LEU A 81 -1.29 5.57 7.00
N ASP A 82 -1.18 4.47 7.74
CA ASP A 82 -0.84 4.45 9.17
C ASP A 82 0.68 4.27 9.44
N GLU A 83 1.49 4.00 8.41
CA GLU A 83 2.93 3.81 8.58
C GLU A 83 3.65 5.15 8.34
N PRO A 84 4.42 5.69 9.32
CA PRO A 84 5.08 6.97 9.15
C PRO A 84 6.04 6.91 7.95
N LEU A 85 5.80 7.76 6.94
CA LEU A 85 6.55 7.84 5.68
C LEU A 85 8.05 8.13 5.81
N PHE A 86 8.53 8.38 7.02
CA PHE A 86 9.93 8.65 7.32
C PHE A 86 10.37 7.78 8.50
N GLU A 87 11.34 6.91 8.26
CA GLU A 87 12.14 6.34 9.35
C GLU A 87 12.80 7.50 10.09
N LYS A 88 12.43 7.71 11.35
CA LYS A 88 13.22 8.55 12.25
C LYS A 88 14.60 7.88 12.38
N LYS A 89 15.61 8.41 11.69
CA LYS A 89 17.01 8.06 11.94
C LYS A 89 17.26 8.22 13.44
N ASN A 90 17.44 7.10 14.14
CA ASN A 90 17.79 7.10 15.56
C ASN A 90 19.11 7.88 15.73
N PRO A 91 19.15 8.97 16.52
CA PRO A 91 20.42 9.55 16.92
C PRO A 91 21.13 8.52 17.80
N LYS A 92 22.33 8.11 17.38
CA LYS A 92 23.21 7.21 18.13
C LYS A 92 23.28 7.67 19.59
N ARG A 93 22.91 6.80 20.53
CA ARG A 93 23.13 7.01 21.97
C ARG A 93 24.62 7.28 22.20
N ILE A 94 24.92 8.49 22.67
CA ILE A 94 26.23 8.86 23.22
C ILE A 94 26.46 7.97 24.45
N SER A 95 27.54 7.18 24.43
CA SER A 95 28.00 6.43 25.59
C SER A 95 28.39 7.40 26.70
N ARG A 96 27.69 7.33 27.84
CA ARG A 96 28.12 8.01 29.07
C ARG A 96 29.44 7.36 29.51
N LYS A 97 30.54 8.12 29.52
CA LYS A 97 31.75 7.74 30.26
C LYS A 97 31.42 7.80 31.75
N GLU A 98 31.71 6.71 32.46
CA GLU A 98 31.70 6.67 33.93
C GLU A 98 32.70 7.69 34.47
N VAL A 99 32.26 8.54 35.39
CA VAL A 99 33.16 9.34 36.23
C VAL A 99 33.16 8.70 37.61
N SER A 100 34.25 8.00 37.91
CA SER A 100 34.55 7.45 39.22
C SER A 100 35.12 8.57 40.10
N VAL A 101 34.40 8.96 41.15
CA VAL A 101 34.88 9.92 42.14
C VAL A 101 35.54 9.14 43.27
N LYS A 102 36.88 9.16 43.32
CA LYS A 102 37.65 8.74 44.50
C LYS A 102 37.50 9.82 45.57
N LYS A 103 37.01 9.44 46.75
CA LYS A 103 37.04 10.26 47.96
C LYS A 103 38.41 10.05 48.61
N HIS A 104 39.22 11.10 48.68
CA HIS A 104 40.44 11.15 49.48
C HIS A 104 40.23 12.16 50.61
N GLU A 105 40.72 11.75 51.79
CA GLU A 105 40.76 12.45 53.09
C GLU A 105 39.44 12.68 53.83
#